data_AF-X0V6W1-F1
#
_entry.id   AF-X0V6W1-F1
#
_cell.length_a   1.000
_cell.length_b   1.000
_cell.length_c   1.000
_cell.angle_alpha   90.00
_cell.angle_beta   90.00
_cell.angle_gamma   90.00
#
_symmetry.space_group_name_H-M   'P 1'
#
loop_
_entity.id
_entity.type
_entity.pdbx_description
1 polymer ?
#
loop_
_entity_poly.entity_id
_entity_poly.type
_entity_poly.pdbx_seq_one_letter_code
_entity_poly.pdbx_strand_id
1 'polypeptide(L)' 'PADLPRRIYSDSEPSEVTSVISGRISLAETAAQATAKAEQEAINKALLETGGNREKAAELLGIGRKTLYRKLRQYGTE' A
#
# COMPACT_ATOMS: atom_id res chain seq x y z
N PRO A 1 32.72 -46.61 19.36
CA PRO A 1 32.37 -45.28 18.82
C PRO A 1 30.89 -44.99 19.09
N ALA A 2 30.60 -44.42 20.26
CA ALA A 2 29.28 -44.02 20.71
C ALA A 2 29.35 -42.57 21.15
N ASP A 3 28.90 -41.65 20.30
CA ASP A 3 28.49 -40.31 20.72
C ASP A 3 27.59 -39.70 19.62
N LEU A 4 26.28 -39.85 19.81
CA LEU A 4 25.27 -39.13 19.03
C LEU A 4 24.34 -38.43 20.06
N PRO A 5 24.43 -37.10 20.22
CA PRO A 5 23.63 -36.39 21.21
C PRO A 5 22.16 -36.28 20.79
N ARG A 6 21.26 -36.70 21.68
CA ARG A 6 19.83 -36.39 21.67
C ARG A 6 19.59 -35.06 22.41
N ARG A 7 19.21 -34.00 21.69
CA ARG A 7 18.30 -32.93 22.17
C ARG A 7 18.29 -31.76 21.17
N ILE A 8 17.27 -31.72 20.31
CA ILE A 8 16.34 -30.58 20.18
C ILE A 8 15.02 -31.20 19.69
N TYR A 9 14.07 -31.40 20.62
CA TYR A 9 12.65 -31.41 20.29
C TYR A 9 12.22 -29.96 20.20
N SER A 10 11.54 -29.54 19.14
CA SER A 10 10.43 -28.57 19.18
C SER A 10 10.07 -28.12 17.78
N ASP A 11 8.83 -28.40 17.39
CA ASP A 11 7.99 -27.65 16.44
C ASP A 11 8.72 -26.71 15.47
N SER A 12 8.88 -27.17 14.23
CA SER A 12 8.84 -26.28 13.07
C SER A 12 8.40 -27.13 11.90
N GLU A 13 7.10 -27.41 11.86
CA GLU A 13 6.39 -27.73 10.63
C GLU A 13 6.96 -26.86 9.49
N PRO A 14 7.47 -27.45 8.40
CA PRO A 14 7.94 -26.69 7.26
C PRO A 14 6.77 -25.93 6.64
N SER A 15 6.58 -24.69 7.10
CA SER A 15 6.12 -23.53 6.33
C SER A 15 4.97 -23.79 5.33
N GLU A 16 3.80 -24.18 5.84
CA GLU A 16 2.53 -24.01 5.11
C GLU A 16 2.12 -22.53 4.95
N VAL A 17 2.84 -21.60 5.58
CA VAL A 17 2.60 -20.14 5.46
C VAL A 17 2.80 -19.60 4.05
N THR A 18 3.43 -20.36 3.16
CA THR A 18 3.72 -19.94 1.78
C THR A 18 2.56 -20.20 0.81
N SER A 19 1.60 -21.07 1.16
CA SER A 19 0.57 -21.54 0.21
C SER A 19 -0.70 -20.68 0.18
N VAL A 20 -0.95 -19.86 1.22
CA VAL A 20 -2.19 -19.05 1.32
C VAL A 20 -2.12 -17.70 0.60
N ILE A 21 -0.92 -17.21 0.25
CA ILE A 21 -0.74 -15.85 -0.31
C ILE A 21 -1.15 -15.78 -1.79
N SER A 22 -1.24 -16.91 -2.49
CA SER A 22 -1.52 -16.96 -3.94
C SER A 22 -3.01 -17.15 -4.29
N GLY A 23 -3.93 -16.83 -3.38
CA GLY A 23 -5.35 -17.14 -3.50
C GLY A 23 -6.25 -15.96 -3.85
N ARG A 24 -6.24 -15.53 -5.12
CA ARG A 24 -7.24 -14.67 -5.81
C ARG A 24 -7.36 -13.21 -5.33
N ILE A 25 -6.36 -12.38 -5.63
CA ILE A 25 -6.66 -10.95 -5.82
C ILE A 25 -7.56 -10.85 -7.07
N SER A 26 -8.77 -10.30 -6.92
CA SER A 26 -9.66 -10.09 -8.06
C SER A 26 -9.11 -8.99 -8.98
N LEU A 27 -9.42 -9.05 -10.28
CA LEU A 27 -9.04 -7.98 -11.21
C LEU A 27 -9.54 -6.61 -10.74
N ALA A 28 -10.70 -6.56 -10.07
CA ALA A 28 -11.26 -5.35 -9.51
C ALA A 28 -10.37 -4.77 -8.39
N GLU A 29 -9.86 -5.62 -7.48
CA GLU A 29 -8.95 -5.19 -6.42
C GLU A 29 -7.62 -4.71 -6.98
N THR A 30 -7.04 -5.41 -7.95
CA THR A 30 -5.80 -4.97 -8.61
C THR A 30 -5.97 -3.60 -9.28
N ALA A 31 -7.08 -3.41 -10.02
CA ALA A 31 -7.37 -2.14 -10.67
C ALA A 31 -7.60 -1.00 -9.65
N ALA A 32 -8.31 -1.29 -8.56
CA ALA A 32 -8.54 -0.33 -7.48
C ALA A 32 -7.21 0.10 -6.81
N GLN A 33 -6.31 -0.86 -6.53
CA GLN A 33 -4.99 -0.58 -5.97
C GLN A 33 -4.12 0.24 -6.92
N ALA A 34 -4.10 -0.12 -8.22
CA ALA A 34 -3.35 0.63 -9.22
C ALA A 34 -3.86 2.07 -9.36
N THR A 35 -5.18 2.25 -9.38
CA THR A 35 -5.81 3.58 -9.44
C THR A 35 -5.49 4.39 -8.20
N ALA A 36 -5.59 3.80 -7.01
CA ALA A 36 -5.26 4.48 -5.75
C ALA A 36 -3.81 4.97 -5.71
N LYS A 37 -2.87 4.14 -6.19
CA LYS A 37 -1.46 4.52 -6.30
C LYS A 37 -1.25 5.68 -7.27
N ALA A 38 -1.86 5.61 -8.46
CA ALA A 38 -1.79 6.68 -9.45
C ALA A 38 -2.41 8.00 -8.93
N GLU A 39 -3.53 7.93 -8.22
CA GLU A 39 -4.16 9.09 -7.58
C GLU A 39 -3.21 9.72 -6.54
N GLN A 40 -2.57 8.91 -5.69
CA GLN A 40 -1.65 9.39 -4.67
C GLN A 40 -0.42 10.08 -5.29
N GLU A 41 0.17 9.47 -6.32
CA GLU A 41 1.32 10.05 -7.04
C GLU A 41 0.94 11.39 -7.71
N ALA A 42 -0.24 11.46 -8.35
CA ALA A 42 -0.73 12.69 -8.97
C ALA A 42 -0.94 13.81 -7.94
N ILE A 43 -1.53 13.48 -6.78
CA ILE A 43 -1.73 14.43 -5.68
C ILE A 43 -0.39 14.97 -5.16
N ASN A 44 0.57 14.09 -4.92
CA ASN A 44 1.89 14.47 -4.43
C ASN A 44 2.62 15.38 -5.42
N LYS A 45 2.56 15.04 -6.71
CA LYS A 45 3.15 15.85 -7.78
C LYS A 45 2.50 17.24 -7.85
N ALA A 46 1.17 17.30 -7.82
CA ALA A 46 0.45 18.57 -7.82
C ALA A 46 0.82 19.44 -6.61
N LEU A 47 0.88 18.86 -5.41
CA LEU A 47 1.30 19.58 -4.21
C LEU A 47 2.74 20.08 -4.32
N LEU A 48 3.66 19.28 -4.87
CA LEU A 48 5.05 19.71 -5.07
C LEU A 48 5.13 20.89 -6.06
N GLU A 49 4.44 20.79 -7.19
CA GLU A 49 4.40 21.84 -8.22
C GLU A 49 3.80 23.15 -7.69
N THR A 50 2.82 23.07 -6.80
CA THR A 50 2.17 24.25 -6.21
C THR A 50 2.79 24.71 -4.90
N GLY A 51 3.94 24.14 -4.50
CA GLY A 51 4.64 24.48 -3.26
C GLY A 51 3.81 24.24 -1.99
N GLY A 52 2.99 23.19 -2.00
CA GLY A 52 2.10 22.82 -0.88
C GLY A 52 0.77 23.56 -0.85
N ASN A 53 0.49 24.46 -1.82
CA ASN A 53 -0.80 25.13 -1.89
C ASN A 53 -1.91 24.15 -2.33
N ARG A 54 -2.70 23.69 -1.35
CA ARG A 54 -3.78 22.71 -1.55
C ARG A 54 -4.91 23.21 -2.46
N GLU A 55 -5.16 24.51 -2.52
CA GLU A 55 -6.18 25.09 -3.40
C GLU A 55 -5.74 25.02 -4.86
N LYS A 56 -4.52 25.50 -5.14
CA LYS A 56 -3.91 25.40 -6.48
C LYS A 56 -3.71 23.95 -6.92
N ALA A 57 -3.34 23.05 -6.01
CA ALA A 57 -3.18 21.63 -6.33
C ALA A 57 -4.52 21.00 -6.74
N ALA A 58 -5.62 21.36 -6.05
CA ALA A 58 -6.95 20.89 -6.40
C ALA A 58 -7.38 21.41 -7.79
N GLU A 59 -7.12 22.68 -8.09
CA GLU A 59 -7.36 23.30 -9.40
C GLU A 59 -6.55 22.61 -10.50
N LEU A 60 -5.25 22.37 -10.26
CA LEU A 60 -4.36 21.69 -11.22
C LEU A 60 -4.82 20.26 -11.52
N LEU A 61 -5.34 19.55 -10.52
CA LEU A 61 -5.89 18.21 -10.67
C LEU A 61 -7.33 18.19 -11.22
N GLY A 62 -7.98 19.35 -11.37
CA GLY A 62 -9.37 19.45 -11.82
C GLY A 62 -10.39 18.87 -10.84
N ILE A 63 -10.07 18.83 -9.54
CA ILE A 63 -10.95 18.30 -8.49
C ILE A 63 -11.34 19.38 -7.49
N GLY A 64 -12.47 19.18 -6.80
CA GLY A 64 -12.85 20.07 -5.71
C GLY A 64 -11.92 19.95 -4.50
N ARG A 65 -11.67 21.05 -3.79
CA ARG A 65 -10.85 21.08 -2.56
C ARG A 65 -11.27 20.04 -1.53
N LYS A 66 -12.57 19.87 -1.29
CA LYS A 66 -13.12 18.85 -0.37
C LYS A 66 -12.71 17.42 -0.77
N THR A 67 -12.64 17.14 -2.07
CA THR A 67 -12.18 15.85 -2.59
C THR A 67 -10.69 15.67 -2.36
N LEU A 68 -9.88 16.70 -2.63
CA LEU A 68 -8.45 16.66 -2.33
C LEU A 68 -8.20 16.39 -0.84
N TYR A 69 -8.86 17.12 0.06
CA TYR A 69 -8.76 16.87 1.50
C TYR A 69 -9.12 15.43 1.86
N ARG A 70 -10.25 14.91 1.36
CA ARG A 70 -10.64 13.52 1.63
C ARG A 70 -9.57 12.52 1.18
N LYS A 71 -8.96 12.74 0.01
CA LYS A 71 -7.89 11.88 -0.52
C LYS A 71 -6.61 11.99 0.30
N LEU A 72 -6.19 13.19 0.70
CA LEU A 72 -5.04 13.37 1.59
C LEU A 72 -5.20 12.63 2.92
N ARG A 73 -6.41 12.68 3.50
CA ARG A 73 -6.73 11.92 4.71
C ARG A 73 -6.71 10.41 4.49
N GLN A 74 -7.23 9.96 3.37
CA GLN A 74 -7.24 8.54 2.99
C GLN A 74 -5.82 7.99 2.82
N TYR A 75 -4.89 8.79 2.32
CA TYR A 75 -3.51 8.38 2.04
C TYR A 75 -2.52 8.76 3.16
N GLY A 76 -2.99 9.35 4.27
CA GLY A 76 -2.13 9.74 5.40
C GLY A 76 -1.08 10.81 5.05
N THR A 77 -1.39 11.70 4.12
CA THR A 77 -0.47 12.74 3.60
C THR A 77 -0.78 14.13 4.17
N GLU A 78 -1.45 14.18 5.33
CA GLU A 78 -1.93 15.40 6.00
C GLU A 78 -0.96 15.98 7.04
#